data_AF-A0A4U9HKU9-F1
#
_entry.id   AF-A0A4U9HKU9-F1
#
_cell.length_a   1.000
_cell.length_b   1.000
_cell.length_c   1.000
_cell.angle_alpha   90.00
_cell.angle_beta   90.00
_cell.angle_gamma   90.00
#
_symmetry.space_group_name_H-M   'P 1'
#
loop_
_entity.id
_entity.type
_entity.pdbx_description
1 polymer ?
#
loop_
_entity_poly.entity_id
_entity_poly.type
_entity_poly.pdbx_seq_one_letter_code
_entity_poly.pdbx_strand_id
1 'polypeptide(L)'
;MLKLSQDAEQQQYVQAKLAATLVFSGDTEAIFAADSAITNLRFRSRVLKTVASPERLRQQASQGPNNEERTIALHTLLVRDLTENRFSDWLKDRKLASAITHPVLGKAFDDVNLSAFDWNGDAAENGYVCRSLNETVHVLSQNANDAHALNCLGEFFRTSNTHVDLWKDSGGNDVLEMAIHRKAPYGQFDRQAYYQQVIASPKAEPEDKSYALYRAIMCYAPSGMNECGGADVDKAQRKSWFSQLKTQYPGSPWAQKLKYYW
;
A
#
# COMPACT_ATOMS: atom_id res chain seq x y z
N MET A 1 -37.30 4.89 -5.70
CA MET A 1 -36.56 6.18 -5.66
C MET A 1 -35.50 6.30 -6.76
N LEU A 2 -34.62 5.32 -6.99
CA LEU A 2 -33.62 5.40 -8.09
C LEU A 2 -34.23 5.45 -9.51
N LYS A 3 -35.39 4.82 -9.74
CA LYS A 3 -36.14 4.91 -11.01
C LYS A 3 -36.92 6.23 -11.20
N LEU A 4 -36.91 7.14 -10.22
CA LEU A 4 -37.75 8.35 -10.20
C LEU A 4 -37.00 9.66 -10.45
N SER A 5 -35.67 9.65 -10.46
CA SER A 5 -34.88 10.86 -10.72
C SER A 5 -34.20 10.77 -12.09
N GLN A 6 -34.49 11.73 -12.97
CA GLN A 6 -33.87 11.85 -14.30
C GLN A 6 -32.59 12.69 -14.28
N ASP A 7 -32.28 13.34 -13.15
CA ASP A 7 -31.12 14.21 -13.00
C ASP A 7 -29.89 13.43 -12.49
N ALA A 8 -28.74 13.65 -13.14
CA ALA A 8 -27.52 12.91 -12.84
C ALA A 8 -26.98 13.20 -11.43
N GLU A 9 -27.12 14.43 -10.94
CA GLU A 9 -26.64 14.80 -9.60
C GLU A 9 -27.51 14.16 -8.51
N GLN A 10 -28.83 14.20 -8.70
CA GLN A 10 -29.77 13.51 -7.81
C GLN A 10 -29.53 11.99 -7.77
N GLN A 11 -29.24 11.36 -8.91
CA GLN A 11 -28.88 9.94 -8.95
C GLN A 11 -27.59 9.66 -8.18
N GLN A 12 -26.55 10.48 -8.34
CA GLN A 12 -25.31 10.35 -7.58
C GLN A 12 -25.54 10.51 -6.07
N TYR A 13 -26.32 11.51 -5.66
CA TYR A 13 -26.66 11.72 -4.26
C TYR A 13 -27.35 10.50 -3.64
N VAL A 14 -28.38 9.96 -4.32
CA VAL A 14 -29.11 8.77 -3.83
C VAL A 14 -28.20 7.55 -3.76
N GLN A 15 -27.32 7.34 -4.74
CA GLN A 15 -26.34 6.24 -4.70
C GLN A 15 -25.34 6.39 -3.54
N ALA A 16 -24.83 7.59 -3.27
CA ALA A 16 -23.95 7.84 -2.13
C ALA A 16 -24.64 7.53 -0.79
N LYS A 17 -25.89 7.98 -0.60
CA LYS A 17 -26.68 7.68 0.60
C LYS A 17 -26.95 6.18 0.75
N LEU A 18 -27.28 5.49 -0.35
CA LEU A 18 -27.50 4.05 -0.33
C LEU A 18 -26.23 3.29 0.04
N ALA A 19 -25.09 3.64 -0.56
CA ALA A 19 -23.79 3.05 -0.24
C ALA A 19 -23.45 3.22 1.25
N ALA A 20 -23.61 4.44 1.78
CA ALA A 20 -23.36 4.70 3.20
C ALA A 20 -24.28 3.89 4.12
N THR A 21 -25.57 3.75 3.75
CA THR A 21 -26.55 2.97 4.52
C THR A 21 -26.16 1.49 4.57
N LEU A 22 -25.73 0.94 3.43
CA LEU A 22 -25.26 -0.45 3.35
C LEU A 22 -23.98 -0.67 4.18
N VAL A 23 -23.02 0.27 4.13
CA VAL A 23 -21.83 0.20 4.97
C VAL A 23 -22.18 0.27 6.46
N PHE A 24 -23.03 1.21 6.89
CA PHE A 24 -23.44 1.34 8.30
C PHE A 24 -24.19 0.13 8.83
N SER A 25 -24.99 -0.53 7.98
CA SER A 25 -25.73 -1.75 8.34
C SER A 25 -24.88 -3.02 8.28
N GLY A 26 -23.62 -2.92 7.83
CA GLY A 26 -22.72 -4.06 7.66
C GLY A 26 -22.97 -4.87 6.38
N ASP A 27 -23.93 -4.49 5.54
CA ASP A 27 -24.26 -5.14 4.27
C ASP A 27 -23.45 -4.57 3.09
N THR A 28 -22.14 -4.47 3.28
CA THR A 28 -21.22 -3.93 2.27
C THR A 28 -21.26 -4.73 0.96
N GLU A 29 -21.64 -6.00 1.02
CA GLU A 29 -21.63 -6.90 -0.14
C GLU A 29 -22.74 -6.58 -1.14
N ALA A 30 -23.88 -6.07 -0.67
CA ALA A 30 -24.96 -5.60 -1.53
C ALA A 30 -24.52 -4.44 -2.45
N ILE A 31 -23.48 -3.69 -2.09
CA ILE A 31 -22.91 -2.65 -2.95
C ILE A 31 -22.39 -3.27 -4.25
N PHE A 32 -21.80 -4.46 -4.18
CA PHE A 32 -21.15 -5.14 -5.31
C PHE A 32 -22.02 -6.19 -6.00
N ALA A 33 -23.26 -6.38 -5.57
CA ALA A 33 -24.20 -7.30 -6.20
C ALA A 33 -24.44 -6.94 -7.68
N ALA A 34 -24.72 -7.95 -8.51
CA ALA A 34 -24.92 -7.78 -9.95
C ALA A 34 -26.10 -6.85 -10.31
N ASP A 35 -27.11 -6.78 -9.44
CA ASP A 35 -28.29 -5.93 -9.53
C ASP A 35 -28.22 -4.69 -8.63
N SER A 36 -27.04 -4.39 -8.07
CA SER A 36 -26.84 -3.23 -7.20
C SER A 36 -27.20 -1.92 -7.92
N ALA A 37 -27.95 -1.07 -7.22
CA ALA A 37 -28.26 0.26 -7.72
C ALA A 37 -27.09 1.25 -7.57
N ILE A 38 -26.00 0.86 -6.93
CA ILE A 38 -24.78 1.66 -6.79
C ILE A 38 -23.86 1.28 -7.94
N THR A 39 -24.04 1.97 -9.07
CA THR A 39 -23.26 1.75 -10.30
C THR A 39 -22.13 2.75 -10.47
N ASN A 40 -22.15 3.86 -9.71
CA ASN A 40 -21.11 4.88 -9.78
C ASN A 40 -19.78 4.34 -9.21
N LEU A 41 -18.79 4.23 -10.09
CA LEU A 41 -17.48 3.67 -9.78
C LEU A 41 -16.76 4.43 -8.65
N ARG A 42 -16.94 5.75 -8.50
CA ARG A 42 -16.31 6.51 -7.40
C ARG A 42 -16.71 5.95 -6.05
N PHE A 43 -18.01 5.72 -5.82
CA PHE A 43 -18.51 5.20 -4.54
C PHE A 43 -18.08 3.74 -4.31
N ARG A 44 -18.13 2.92 -5.36
CA ARG A 44 -17.66 1.52 -5.32
C ARG A 44 -16.16 1.46 -5.02
N SER A 45 -15.36 2.30 -5.67
CA SER A 45 -13.91 2.44 -5.44
C SER A 45 -13.61 2.81 -4.00
N ARG A 46 -14.32 3.80 -3.43
CA ARG A 46 -14.17 4.17 -2.01
C ARG A 46 -14.36 2.96 -1.11
N VAL A 47 -15.43 2.20 -1.31
CA VAL A 47 -15.74 1.03 -0.49
C VAL A 47 -14.67 -0.06 -0.66
N LEU A 48 -14.21 -0.33 -1.89
CA LEU A 48 -13.12 -1.28 -2.15
C LEU A 48 -11.82 -0.88 -1.43
N LYS A 49 -11.39 0.37 -1.60
CA LYS A 49 -10.14 0.90 -1.05
C LYS A 49 -10.14 1.03 0.46
N THR A 50 -11.32 1.13 1.09
CA THR A 50 -11.43 1.39 2.53
C THR A 50 -11.94 0.18 3.30
N VAL A 51 -13.17 -0.27 3.04
CA VAL A 51 -13.91 -1.18 3.92
C VAL A 51 -14.01 -2.62 3.45
N ALA A 52 -13.80 -2.88 2.15
CA ALA A 52 -13.91 -4.23 1.60
C ALA A 52 -12.93 -5.21 2.27
N SER A 53 -13.39 -6.46 2.45
CA SER A 53 -12.52 -7.56 2.91
C SER A 53 -11.59 -8.01 1.78
N PRO A 54 -10.46 -8.68 2.09
CA PRO A 54 -9.62 -9.33 1.08
C PRO A 54 -10.42 -10.28 0.16
N GLU A 55 -11.38 -11.03 0.72
CA GLU A 55 -12.25 -11.93 -0.05
C GLU A 55 -13.09 -11.15 -1.06
N ARG A 56 -13.67 -10.02 -0.65
CA ARG A 56 -14.44 -9.15 -1.54
C ARG A 56 -13.57 -8.55 -2.63
N LEU A 57 -12.36 -8.11 -2.29
CA LEU A 57 -11.40 -7.59 -3.26
C LEU A 57 -11.01 -8.67 -4.29
N ARG A 58 -10.77 -9.92 -3.88
CA ARG A 58 -10.53 -11.05 -4.79
C ARG A 58 -11.71 -11.31 -5.72
N GLN A 59 -12.92 -11.30 -5.17
CA GLN A 59 -14.13 -11.48 -5.97
C GLN A 59 -14.25 -10.36 -7.00
N GLN A 60 -14.05 -9.11 -6.59
CA GLN A 60 -14.19 -7.96 -7.47
C GLN A 60 -13.09 -7.87 -8.53
N ALA A 61 -11.85 -8.26 -8.22
CA ALA A 61 -10.77 -8.39 -9.19
C ALA A 61 -11.12 -9.43 -10.28
N SER A 62 -11.81 -10.50 -9.90
CA SER A 62 -12.16 -11.61 -10.80
C SER A 62 -13.42 -11.34 -11.62
N GLN A 63 -14.48 -10.84 -10.97
CA GLN A 63 -15.85 -10.80 -11.49
C GLN A 63 -16.40 -9.38 -11.64
N GLY A 64 -15.58 -8.35 -11.43
CA GLY A 64 -16.07 -6.99 -11.48
C GLY A 64 -16.66 -6.59 -12.82
N PRO A 65 -17.59 -5.61 -12.84
CA PRO A 65 -18.42 -5.32 -14.01
C PRO A 65 -17.62 -4.75 -15.18
N ASN A 66 -16.43 -4.20 -14.93
CA ASN A 66 -15.53 -3.63 -15.92
C ASN A 66 -14.06 -3.73 -15.46
N ASN A 67 -13.13 -3.40 -16.35
CA ASN A 67 -11.70 -3.51 -16.05
C ASN A 67 -11.22 -2.46 -15.05
N GLU A 68 -11.86 -1.29 -15.00
CA GLU A 68 -11.57 -0.22 -14.03
C GLU A 68 -11.73 -0.76 -12.60
N GLU A 69 -12.90 -1.33 -12.29
CA GLU A 69 -13.20 -1.82 -10.95
C GLU A 69 -12.37 -3.06 -10.59
N ARG A 70 -12.13 -3.95 -11.57
CA ARG A 70 -11.24 -5.09 -11.40
C ARG A 70 -9.80 -4.65 -11.09
N THR A 71 -9.32 -3.60 -11.75
CA THR A 71 -8.00 -3.01 -11.51
C THR A 71 -7.91 -2.39 -10.12
N ILE A 72 -8.91 -1.60 -9.73
CA ILE A 72 -8.97 -0.98 -8.38
C ILE A 72 -8.96 -2.07 -7.29
N ALA A 73 -9.79 -3.09 -7.46
CA ALA A 73 -9.88 -4.19 -6.50
C ALA A 73 -8.55 -4.96 -6.39
N LEU A 74 -7.95 -5.33 -7.52
CA LEU A 74 -6.71 -6.10 -7.53
C LEU A 74 -5.53 -5.26 -6.99
N HIS A 75 -5.42 -4.00 -7.40
CA HIS A 75 -4.37 -3.12 -6.88
C HIS A 75 -4.50 -2.97 -5.37
N THR A 76 -5.71 -2.67 -4.87
CA THR A 76 -5.97 -2.55 -3.44
C THR A 76 -5.64 -3.84 -2.69
N LEU A 77 -6.05 -5.00 -3.21
CA LEU A 77 -5.73 -6.30 -2.64
C LEU A 77 -4.23 -6.52 -2.51
N LEU A 78 -3.49 -6.34 -3.61
CA LEU A 78 -2.05 -6.60 -3.64
C LEU A 78 -1.27 -5.63 -2.74
N VAL A 79 -1.64 -4.34 -2.70
CA VAL A 79 -1.02 -3.41 -1.74
C VAL A 79 -1.29 -3.88 -0.32
N ARG A 80 -2.55 -4.17 0.00
CA ARG A 80 -2.94 -4.60 1.35
C ARG A 80 -2.26 -5.91 1.75
N ASP A 81 -2.10 -6.87 0.86
CA ASP A 81 -1.42 -8.11 1.19
C ASP A 81 0.06 -7.88 1.54
N LEU A 82 0.73 -6.94 0.86
CA LEU A 82 2.10 -6.55 1.18
C LEU A 82 2.18 -5.81 2.53
N THR A 83 1.29 -4.85 2.79
CA THR A 83 1.34 -4.01 4.01
C THR A 83 0.78 -4.70 5.24
N GLU A 84 -0.02 -5.76 5.06
CA GLU A 84 -0.63 -6.54 6.14
C GLU A 84 0.00 -7.94 6.27
N ASN A 85 1.21 -8.13 5.72
CA ASN A 85 2.04 -9.35 5.83
C ASN A 85 1.37 -10.64 5.30
N ARG A 86 0.42 -10.55 4.36
CA ARG A 86 -0.21 -11.71 3.69
C ARG A 86 0.58 -12.13 2.44
N PHE A 87 1.88 -12.31 2.59
CA PHE A 87 2.79 -12.62 1.48
C PHE A 87 2.40 -13.88 0.69
N SER A 88 1.93 -14.93 1.37
CA SER A 88 1.46 -16.16 0.71
C SER A 88 0.21 -15.94 -0.15
N ASP A 89 -0.68 -15.05 0.27
CA ASP A 89 -1.89 -14.72 -0.49
C ASP A 89 -1.53 -13.85 -1.69
N TRP A 90 -0.66 -12.87 -1.50
CA TRP A 90 -0.18 -12.02 -2.59
C TRP A 90 0.38 -12.81 -3.78
N LEU A 91 1.14 -13.89 -3.51
CA LEU A 91 1.70 -14.77 -4.57
C LEU A 91 0.60 -15.48 -5.37
N LYS A 92 -0.55 -15.75 -4.75
CA LYS A 92 -1.72 -16.33 -5.42
C LYS A 92 -2.50 -15.25 -6.14
N ASP A 93 -2.80 -14.17 -5.45
CA ASP A 93 -3.70 -13.10 -5.88
C ASP A 93 -3.12 -12.31 -7.06
N ARG A 94 -1.79 -12.15 -7.15
CA ARG A 94 -1.14 -11.49 -8.30
C ARG A 94 -1.50 -12.15 -9.64
N LYS A 95 -1.76 -13.45 -9.67
CA LYS A 95 -2.09 -14.18 -10.90
C LYS A 95 -3.39 -13.67 -11.55
N LEU A 96 -4.28 -13.05 -10.76
CA LEU A 96 -5.51 -12.43 -11.25
C LEU A 96 -5.25 -11.29 -12.25
N ALA A 97 -4.07 -10.68 -12.24
CA ALA A 97 -3.71 -9.61 -13.18
C ALA A 97 -3.80 -10.07 -14.64
N SER A 98 -3.48 -11.34 -14.92
CA SER A 98 -3.52 -11.91 -16.28
C SER A 98 -4.92 -11.92 -16.91
N ALA A 99 -5.97 -11.88 -16.09
CA ALA A 99 -7.35 -11.88 -16.55
C ALA A 99 -7.90 -10.47 -16.82
N ILE A 100 -7.12 -9.41 -16.56
CA ILE A 100 -7.51 -8.01 -16.77
C ILE A 100 -6.84 -7.51 -18.06
N THR A 101 -7.47 -7.80 -19.20
CA THR A 101 -7.04 -7.32 -20.51
C THR A 101 -7.22 -5.81 -20.63
N HIS A 102 -6.23 -5.09 -21.18
CA HIS A 102 -6.24 -3.63 -21.36
C HIS A 102 -6.37 -2.87 -20.03
N PRO A 103 -5.27 -2.71 -19.26
CA PRO A 103 -5.30 -1.90 -18.05
C PRO A 103 -5.76 -0.48 -18.38
N VAL A 104 -6.54 0.11 -17.50
CA VAL A 104 -7.14 1.42 -17.71
C VAL A 104 -6.04 2.48 -17.58
N LEU A 105 -5.66 3.07 -18.71
CA LEU A 105 -4.65 4.11 -18.78
C LEU A 105 -5.33 5.47 -18.88
N GLY A 106 -5.10 6.34 -17.90
CA GLY A 106 -5.60 7.71 -17.92
C GLY A 106 -5.34 8.43 -16.60
N LYS A 107 -5.25 9.77 -16.64
CA LYS A 107 -4.99 10.61 -15.46
C LYS A 107 -5.98 10.36 -14.31
N ALA A 108 -7.24 10.04 -14.64
CA ALA A 108 -8.26 9.69 -13.65
C ALA A 108 -7.95 8.40 -12.86
N PHE A 109 -7.06 7.54 -13.36
CA PHE A 109 -6.73 6.22 -12.79
C PHE A 109 -5.23 6.02 -12.51
N ASP A 110 -4.41 7.09 -12.59
CA ASP A 110 -2.96 6.99 -12.32
C ASP A 110 -2.56 6.61 -10.87
N ASP A 111 -3.53 6.46 -9.97
CA ASP A 111 -3.39 6.00 -8.59
C ASP A 111 -3.47 4.47 -8.44
N VAL A 112 -3.88 3.75 -9.49
CA VAL A 112 -3.93 2.28 -9.52
C VAL A 112 -3.04 1.76 -10.63
N ASN A 113 -1.84 1.29 -10.27
CA ASN A 113 -0.87 0.80 -11.24
C ASN A 113 -0.46 -0.64 -10.96
N LEU A 114 -1.02 -1.59 -11.72
CA LEU A 114 -0.66 -3.00 -11.60
C LEU A 114 0.76 -3.30 -12.09
N SER A 115 1.34 -2.50 -13.01
CA SER A 115 2.70 -2.75 -13.50
C SER A 115 3.77 -2.38 -12.48
N ALA A 116 3.43 -1.57 -11.45
CA ALA A 116 4.36 -1.29 -10.35
C ALA A 116 4.82 -2.58 -9.66
N PHE A 117 3.96 -3.59 -9.65
CA PHE A 117 4.25 -4.90 -9.07
C PHE A 117 5.33 -5.66 -9.88
N ASP A 118 5.60 -5.33 -11.14
CA ASP A 118 6.68 -5.95 -11.92
C ASP A 118 8.08 -5.42 -11.57
N TRP A 119 8.22 -4.72 -10.43
CA TRP A 119 9.48 -4.24 -9.89
C TRP A 119 10.54 -5.35 -9.82
N ASN A 120 11.68 -5.10 -10.46
CA ASN A 120 12.75 -6.06 -10.65
C ASN A 120 13.95 -5.87 -9.70
N GLY A 121 13.96 -4.80 -8.90
CA GLY A 121 15.05 -4.48 -7.98
C GLY A 121 16.00 -3.39 -8.46
N ASP A 122 16.01 -3.07 -9.75
CA ASP A 122 17.04 -2.20 -10.35
C ASP A 122 16.96 -0.74 -9.88
N ALA A 123 15.79 -0.31 -9.40
CA ALA A 123 15.58 1.04 -8.87
C ALA A 123 16.02 1.19 -7.39
N ALA A 124 16.47 0.10 -6.75
CA ALA A 124 16.95 0.14 -5.38
C ALA A 124 18.15 1.09 -5.22
N GLU A 125 18.38 1.52 -3.99
CA GLU A 125 19.50 2.41 -3.64
C GLU A 125 20.82 1.83 -4.14
N ASN A 126 21.60 2.65 -4.85
CA ASN A 126 22.87 2.20 -5.41
C ASN A 126 23.80 1.69 -4.31
N GLY A 127 24.29 0.46 -4.47
CA GLY A 127 25.07 -0.27 -3.48
C GLY A 127 24.27 -1.24 -2.61
N TYR A 128 22.93 -1.30 -2.76
CA TYR A 128 22.06 -2.29 -2.13
C TYR A 128 21.30 -3.07 -3.21
N VAL A 129 21.64 -4.35 -3.38
CA VAL A 129 21.05 -5.17 -4.44
C VAL A 129 19.77 -5.79 -3.93
N CYS A 130 18.68 -5.61 -4.68
CA CYS A 130 17.43 -6.29 -4.42
C CYS A 130 17.04 -7.22 -5.55
N ARG A 131 16.39 -8.32 -5.17
CA ARG A 131 15.71 -9.22 -6.12
C ARG A 131 14.39 -8.61 -6.57
N SER A 132 13.76 -9.23 -7.56
CA SER A 132 12.41 -8.85 -7.98
C SER A 132 11.42 -8.88 -6.80
N LEU A 133 10.33 -8.14 -6.91
CA LEU A 133 9.30 -8.13 -5.87
C LEU A 133 8.68 -9.52 -5.67
N ASN A 134 8.58 -10.32 -6.75
CA ASN A 134 8.06 -11.68 -6.65
C ASN A 134 8.95 -12.57 -5.76
N GLU A 135 10.25 -12.54 -5.99
CA GLU A 135 11.22 -13.30 -5.21
C GLU A 135 11.32 -12.79 -3.77
N THR A 136 11.27 -11.47 -3.59
CA THR A 136 11.25 -10.82 -2.27
C THR A 136 10.04 -11.30 -1.45
N VAL A 137 8.85 -11.27 -2.03
CA VAL A 137 7.62 -11.75 -1.37
C VAL A 137 7.63 -13.26 -1.16
N HIS A 138 8.22 -14.02 -2.08
CA HIS A 138 8.43 -15.46 -1.86
C HIS A 138 9.28 -15.72 -0.61
N VAL A 139 10.41 -15.02 -0.43
CA VAL A 139 11.22 -15.13 0.79
C VAL A 139 10.41 -14.75 2.03
N LEU A 140 9.69 -13.62 2.00
CA LEU A 140 8.87 -13.17 3.12
C LEU A 140 7.71 -14.13 3.45
N SER A 141 7.18 -14.86 2.46
CA SER A 141 6.16 -15.89 2.68
C SER A 141 6.67 -17.07 3.52
N GLN A 142 7.98 -17.35 3.46
CA GLN A 142 8.62 -18.42 4.22
C GLN A 142 9.19 -17.90 5.54
N ASN A 143 9.69 -16.67 5.55
CA ASN A 143 10.23 -15.99 6.71
C ASN A 143 9.88 -14.50 6.66
N ALA A 144 8.77 -14.12 7.31
CA ALA A 144 8.33 -12.72 7.38
C ALA A 144 9.30 -11.77 8.10
N ASN A 145 10.32 -12.31 8.79
CA ASN A 145 11.36 -11.55 9.48
C ASN A 145 12.69 -11.54 8.72
N ASP A 146 12.72 -11.97 7.45
CA ASP A 146 13.93 -11.95 6.64
C ASP A 146 14.40 -10.51 6.41
N ALA A 147 15.63 -10.23 6.87
CA ALA A 147 16.12 -8.87 6.96
C ALA A 147 16.31 -8.21 5.60
N HIS A 148 16.93 -8.95 4.69
CA HIS A 148 17.21 -8.50 3.34
C HIS A 148 15.90 -8.28 2.56
N ALA A 149 14.96 -9.23 2.67
CA ALA A 149 13.68 -9.13 1.99
C ALA A 149 12.80 -7.99 2.52
N LEU A 150 12.81 -7.72 3.84
CA LEU A 150 12.12 -6.56 4.41
C LEU A 150 12.69 -5.23 3.90
N ASN A 151 14.01 -5.11 3.84
CA ASN A 151 14.66 -3.94 3.26
C ASN A 151 14.27 -3.77 1.77
N CYS A 152 14.25 -4.85 0.99
CA CYS A 152 13.85 -4.81 -0.41
C CYS A 152 12.36 -4.50 -0.62
N LEU A 153 11.49 -4.96 0.27
CA LEU A 153 10.09 -4.53 0.29
C LEU A 153 9.99 -3.02 0.57
N GLY A 154 10.80 -2.51 1.49
CA GLY A 154 10.94 -1.07 1.74
C GLY A 154 11.38 -0.28 0.51
N GLU A 155 12.33 -0.82 -0.26
CA GLU A 155 12.80 -0.21 -1.51
C GLU A 155 11.77 -0.24 -2.63
N PHE A 156 11.00 -1.32 -2.76
CA PHE A 156 9.85 -1.36 -3.64
C PHE A 156 8.90 -0.20 -3.34
N PHE A 157 8.45 -0.04 -2.09
CA PHE A 157 7.55 1.04 -1.72
C PHE A 157 8.17 2.42 -1.91
N ARG A 158 9.46 2.59 -1.63
CA ARG A 158 10.15 3.87 -1.84
C ARG A 158 10.21 4.28 -3.31
N THR A 159 10.50 3.34 -4.19
CA THR A 159 10.80 3.63 -5.61
C THR A 159 9.56 3.66 -6.47
N SER A 160 8.53 2.90 -6.10
CA SER A 160 7.24 2.88 -6.78
C SER A 160 6.23 3.88 -6.22
N ASN A 161 6.38 4.26 -4.93
CA ASN A 161 5.35 4.95 -4.15
C ASN A 161 3.99 4.22 -4.19
N THR A 162 3.96 2.90 -4.36
CA THR A 162 2.72 2.13 -4.42
C THR A 162 2.02 2.10 -3.05
N HIS A 163 0.80 2.62 -2.99
CA HIS A 163 -0.06 2.63 -1.81
C HIS A 163 -1.53 2.70 -2.24
N VAL A 164 -2.46 2.50 -1.30
CA VAL A 164 -3.89 2.74 -1.56
C VAL A 164 -4.17 4.24 -1.46
N ASP A 165 -4.33 4.92 -2.61
CA ASP A 165 -4.70 6.33 -2.66
C ASP A 165 -6.20 6.53 -2.43
N LEU A 166 -6.53 7.27 -1.38
CA LEU A 166 -7.89 7.64 -1.00
C LEU A 166 -8.30 9.04 -1.46
N TRP A 167 -7.33 9.90 -1.82
CA TRP A 167 -7.54 11.30 -2.12
C TRP A 167 -8.32 11.50 -3.42
N LYS A 168 -7.94 10.76 -4.49
CA LYS A 168 -8.56 10.89 -5.82
C LYS A 168 -10.08 10.71 -5.83
N ASP A 169 -10.54 9.78 -5.01
CA ASP A 169 -11.96 9.43 -4.95
C ASP A 169 -12.72 10.23 -3.89
N SER A 170 -12.08 11.11 -3.11
CA SER A 170 -12.65 11.69 -1.88
C SER A 170 -13.74 12.76 -2.11
N GLY A 171 -13.79 13.38 -3.29
CA GLY A 171 -14.69 14.49 -3.59
C GLY A 171 -16.16 14.07 -3.78
N GLY A 172 -17.07 14.75 -3.08
CA GLY A 172 -18.53 14.63 -3.32
C GLY A 172 -19.17 13.34 -2.77
N ASN A 173 -18.55 12.72 -1.77
CA ASN A 173 -19.04 11.46 -1.18
C ASN A 173 -19.92 11.65 0.07
N ASP A 174 -19.92 12.85 0.66
CA ASP A 174 -20.80 13.23 1.79
C ASP A 174 -20.77 12.17 2.93
N VAL A 175 -21.93 11.63 3.32
CA VAL A 175 -22.08 10.66 4.41
C VAL A 175 -21.35 9.33 4.17
N LEU A 176 -20.99 9.00 2.91
CA LEU A 176 -20.24 7.79 2.63
C LEU A 176 -18.85 7.85 3.29
N GLU A 177 -18.20 9.03 3.34
CA GLU A 177 -16.91 9.19 4.01
C GLU A 177 -17.00 8.89 5.50
N MET A 178 -18.12 9.25 6.14
CA MET A 178 -18.36 8.91 7.54
C MET A 178 -18.55 7.41 7.73
N ALA A 179 -19.26 6.74 6.81
CA ALA A 179 -19.55 5.31 6.89
C ALA A 179 -18.31 4.45 6.69
N ILE A 180 -17.41 4.86 5.80
CA ILE A 180 -16.18 4.12 5.48
C ILE A 180 -14.99 4.51 6.35
N HIS A 181 -15.16 5.46 7.27
CA HIS A 181 -14.08 5.93 8.13
C HIS A 181 -13.54 4.79 9.01
N ARG A 182 -12.22 4.68 9.07
CA ARG A 182 -11.51 3.65 9.84
C ARG A 182 -10.44 4.29 10.72
N LYS A 183 -10.21 3.69 11.90
CA LYS A 183 -9.18 4.14 12.84
C LYS A 183 -7.76 3.91 12.32
N ALA A 184 -7.55 2.83 11.57
CA ALA A 184 -6.25 2.48 11.00
C ALA A 184 -6.30 2.61 9.47
N PRO A 185 -5.30 3.25 8.83
CA PRO A 185 -5.24 3.33 7.39
C PRO A 185 -4.73 1.99 6.82
N TYR A 186 -5.58 1.29 6.07
CA TYR A 186 -5.18 0.08 5.36
C TYR A 186 -4.49 0.43 4.03
N GLY A 187 -3.55 -0.41 3.60
CA GLY A 187 -2.85 -0.24 2.34
C GLY A 187 -1.87 0.94 2.29
N GLN A 188 -1.43 1.42 3.45
CA GLN A 188 -0.30 2.34 3.57
C GLN A 188 0.94 1.55 3.98
N PHE A 189 2.07 1.83 3.33
CA PHE A 189 3.34 1.24 3.75
C PHE A 189 3.83 1.86 5.06
N ASP A 190 4.58 1.08 5.83
CA ASP A 190 5.33 1.54 7.00
C ASP A 190 6.78 1.08 6.84
N ARG A 191 7.53 1.78 5.99
CA ARG A 191 8.94 1.45 5.73
C ARG A 191 9.77 1.62 7.00
N GLN A 192 9.38 2.53 7.89
CA GLN A 192 10.09 2.74 9.15
C GLN A 192 10.02 1.51 10.05
N ALA A 193 8.84 0.91 10.20
CA ALA A 193 8.67 -0.32 10.96
C ALA A 193 9.54 -1.46 10.40
N TYR A 194 9.63 -1.59 9.06
CA TYR A 194 10.51 -2.59 8.44
C TYR A 194 11.98 -2.38 8.82
N TYR A 195 12.49 -1.16 8.71
CA TYR A 195 13.87 -0.88 9.09
C TYR A 195 14.12 -1.11 10.58
N GLN A 196 13.17 -0.71 11.45
CA GLN A 196 13.27 -0.96 12.90
C GLN A 196 13.33 -2.46 13.22
N GLN A 197 12.53 -3.27 12.55
CA GLN A 197 12.55 -4.72 12.68
C GLN A 197 13.90 -5.32 12.26
N VAL A 198 14.48 -4.84 11.15
CA VAL A 198 15.81 -5.26 10.70
C VAL A 198 16.90 -4.85 11.69
N ILE A 199 16.86 -3.60 12.20
CA ILE A 199 17.81 -3.08 13.20
C ILE A 199 17.76 -3.92 14.48
N ALA A 200 16.57 -4.28 14.93
CA ALA A 200 16.36 -5.07 16.15
C ALA A 200 16.69 -6.57 15.98
N SER A 201 16.75 -7.07 14.74
CA SER A 201 16.96 -8.49 14.47
C SER A 201 18.38 -8.93 14.87
N PRO A 202 18.55 -9.90 15.78
CA PRO A 202 19.89 -10.41 16.09
C PRO A 202 20.49 -11.20 14.92
N LYS A 203 19.65 -11.68 13.99
CA LYS A 203 20.04 -12.53 12.86
C LYS A 203 20.30 -11.76 11.57
N ALA A 204 19.99 -10.47 11.51
CA ALA A 204 20.22 -9.69 10.31
C ALA A 204 21.73 -9.54 10.07
N GLU A 205 22.15 -9.75 8.82
CA GLU A 205 23.54 -9.62 8.40
C GLU A 205 24.02 -8.16 8.56
N PRO A 206 25.34 -7.92 8.73
CA PRO A 206 25.89 -6.57 8.87
C PRO A 206 25.50 -5.62 7.72
N GLU A 207 25.39 -6.14 6.49
CA GLU A 207 24.95 -5.37 5.32
C GLU A 207 23.51 -4.87 5.51
N ASP A 208 22.56 -5.76 5.80
CA ASP A 208 21.15 -5.42 5.96
C ASP A 208 20.90 -4.49 7.15
N LYS A 209 21.61 -4.70 8.27
CA LYS A 209 21.52 -3.84 9.45
C LYS A 209 22.05 -2.43 9.19
N SER A 210 23.22 -2.32 8.58
CA SER A 210 23.82 -1.03 8.28
C SER A 210 22.99 -0.26 7.25
N TYR A 211 22.41 -0.96 6.28
CA TYR A 211 21.45 -0.38 5.35
C TYR A 211 20.16 0.09 6.04
N ALA A 212 19.55 -0.74 6.89
CA ALA A 212 18.34 -0.38 7.62
C ALA A 212 18.55 0.83 8.54
N LEU A 213 19.69 0.90 9.25
CA LEU A 213 20.06 2.09 10.05
C LEU A 213 20.13 3.35 9.19
N TYR A 214 20.77 3.25 8.02
CA TYR A 214 20.85 4.37 7.07
C TYR A 214 19.47 4.79 6.58
N ARG A 215 18.65 3.84 6.11
CA ARG A 215 17.32 4.13 5.57
C ARG A 215 16.36 4.67 6.63
N ALA A 216 16.40 4.14 7.86
CA ALA A 216 15.59 4.63 8.98
C ALA A 216 15.86 6.11 9.31
N ILE A 217 17.10 6.56 9.18
CA ILE A 217 17.46 7.98 9.38
C ILE A 217 17.08 8.80 8.15
N MET A 218 17.27 8.26 6.94
CA MET A 218 16.87 8.92 5.68
C MET A 218 15.36 9.11 5.54
N CYS A 219 14.54 8.41 6.33
CA CYS A 219 13.11 8.70 6.45
C CYS A 219 12.80 10.14 6.85
N TYR A 220 13.76 10.82 7.49
CA TYR A 220 13.62 12.19 7.99
C TYR A 220 14.33 13.23 7.12
N ALA A 221 14.93 12.81 6.01
CA ALA A 221 15.69 13.70 5.13
C ALA A 221 14.78 14.32 4.06
N PRO A 222 14.99 15.59 3.67
CA PRO A 222 15.80 16.62 4.34
C PRO A 222 15.01 17.43 5.38
N SER A 223 13.69 17.23 5.48
CA SER A 223 12.75 18.11 6.17
C SER A 223 12.71 17.94 7.70
N GLY A 224 13.19 16.80 8.22
CA GLY A 224 13.03 16.39 9.60
C GLY A 224 11.71 15.68 9.91
N MET A 225 10.78 15.62 8.95
CA MET A 225 9.50 14.90 9.04
C MET A 225 9.64 13.47 8.51
N ASN A 226 8.90 12.51 9.07
CA ASN A 226 8.91 11.13 8.59
C ASN A 226 8.13 10.97 7.29
N GLU A 227 8.84 10.57 6.23
CA GLU A 227 8.26 10.26 4.91
C GLU A 227 8.19 8.74 4.63
N CYS A 228 8.52 7.90 5.62
CA CYS A 228 8.51 6.44 5.50
C CYS A 228 7.19 5.78 5.89
N GLY A 229 6.22 6.55 6.39
CA GLY A 229 5.04 6.01 7.05
C GLY A 229 5.35 5.55 8.48
N GLY A 230 4.30 5.21 9.23
CA GLY A 230 4.42 4.82 10.64
C GLY A 230 4.52 6.00 11.61
N ALA A 231 4.77 5.67 12.87
CA ALA A 231 4.89 6.65 13.95
C ALA A 231 6.26 7.33 13.95
N ASP A 232 6.28 8.64 14.14
CA ASP A 232 7.51 9.39 14.32
C ASP A 232 8.34 8.86 15.51
N VAL A 233 9.66 8.80 15.31
CA VAL A 233 10.62 8.67 16.42
C VAL A 233 11.25 10.01 16.74
N ASP A 234 11.58 10.20 18.01
CA ASP A 234 12.28 11.39 18.47
C ASP A 234 13.70 11.49 17.89
N LYS A 235 14.28 12.69 18.01
CA LYS A 235 15.64 12.95 17.52
C LYS A 235 16.72 12.16 18.28
N ALA A 236 16.47 11.77 19.53
CA ALA A 236 17.42 10.99 20.32
C ALA A 236 17.54 9.56 19.77
N GLN A 237 16.44 8.95 19.32
CA GLN A 237 16.43 7.66 18.65
C GLN A 237 17.16 7.72 17.31
N ARG A 238 16.94 8.77 16.51
CA ARG A 238 17.68 9.00 15.25
C ARG A 238 19.18 9.14 15.49
N LYS A 239 19.56 9.88 16.54
CA LYS A 239 20.96 10.00 16.98
C LYS A 239 21.54 8.65 17.38
N SER A 240 20.78 7.84 18.12
CA SER A 240 21.20 6.49 18.53
C SER A 240 21.49 5.61 17.32
N TRP A 241 20.59 5.57 16.33
CA TRP A 241 20.82 4.85 15.08
C TRP A 241 22.04 5.37 14.31
N PHE A 242 22.23 6.69 14.25
CA PHE A 242 23.38 7.30 13.58
C PHE A 242 24.69 6.89 14.26
N SER A 243 24.76 7.00 15.59
CA SER A 243 25.91 6.56 16.38
C SER A 243 26.16 5.07 16.19
N GLN A 244 25.12 4.24 16.21
CA GLN A 244 25.24 2.80 15.97
C GLN A 244 25.83 2.51 14.59
N LEU A 245 25.32 3.14 13.53
CA LEU A 245 25.84 2.98 12.16
C LEU A 245 27.33 3.33 12.08
N LYS A 246 27.71 4.47 12.66
CA LYS A 246 29.09 4.99 12.61
C LYS A 246 30.08 4.16 13.41
N THR A 247 29.65 3.60 14.53
CA THR A 247 30.52 2.88 15.47
C THR A 247 30.62 1.40 15.16
N GLN A 248 29.49 0.75 14.85
CA GLN A 248 29.44 -0.69 14.61
C GLN A 248 29.72 -1.05 13.15
N TYR A 249 29.45 -0.16 12.20
CA TYR A 249 29.61 -0.41 10.77
C TYR A 249 30.41 0.70 10.05
N PRO A 250 31.58 1.13 10.56
CA PRO A 250 32.33 2.27 10.01
C PRO A 250 32.79 2.05 8.57
N GLY A 251 33.01 0.80 8.15
CA GLY A 251 33.41 0.43 6.79
C GLY A 251 32.25 0.33 5.80
N SER A 252 30.99 0.38 6.25
CA SER A 252 29.85 0.29 5.33
C SER A 252 29.75 1.54 4.44
N PRO A 253 29.35 1.39 3.16
CA PRO A 253 29.12 2.55 2.29
C PRO A 253 28.05 3.48 2.86
N TRP A 254 27.09 2.92 3.61
CA TRP A 254 26.01 3.64 4.27
C TRP A 254 26.51 4.56 5.39
N ALA A 255 27.44 4.08 6.22
CA ALA A 255 28.10 4.90 7.21
C ALA A 255 28.88 6.04 6.57
N GLN A 256 29.49 5.84 5.40
CA GLN A 256 30.20 6.92 4.71
C GLN A 256 29.24 7.94 4.10
N LYS A 257 28.13 7.48 3.50
CA LYS A 257 27.12 8.30 2.83
C LYS A 257 26.32 9.18 3.81
N LEU A 258 25.97 8.65 4.98
CA LEU A 258 25.15 9.38 5.94
C LEU A 258 25.95 10.45 6.68
N LYS A 259 25.57 11.73 6.53
CA LYS A 259 26.27 12.86 7.17
C LYS A 259 25.53 13.44 8.37
N TYR A 260 24.20 13.35 8.37
CA TYR A 260 23.36 13.97 9.38
C TYR A 260 22.33 12.97 9.94
N TYR A 261 21.78 13.31 11.09
CA TYR A 261 20.57 12.70 11.65
C TYR A 261 19.62 13.88 11.94
N TRP A 262 18.59 14.02 11.11
CA TRP A 262 17.66 15.15 11.12
C TRP A 262 16.86 15.22 12.41
#